data_AF-A0A928Y8Z7-F1
#
_entry.id   AF-A0A928Y8Z7-F1
#
_cell.length_a   1.000
_cell.length_b   1.000
_cell.length_c   1.000
_cell.angle_alpha   90.00
_cell.angle_beta   90.00
_cell.angle_gamma   90.00
#
_symmetry.space_group_name_H-M   'P 1'
#
loop_
_entity.id
_entity.type
_entity.pdbx_description
1 polymer ?
#
loop_
_entity_poly.entity_id
_entity_poly.type
_entity_poly.pdbx_seq_one_letter_code
_entity_poly.pdbx_strand_id
1 'polypeptide(L)' 'MSVITYQGTVEKGRIKLAGNVRLPEKAKVFVVVPDFQENAVETKFDLAELVARMPPDYQVSEVDFGKPVGKEEW' A
#
# COMPACT_ATOMS: atom_id res chain seq x y z
N MET A 1 2.62 14.11 22.70
CA MET A 1 3.67 13.45 21.89
C MET A 1 4.32 14.55 21.05
N SER A 2 5.62 14.81 21.21
CA SER A 2 6.27 15.95 20.55
C SER A 2 6.75 15.53 19.16
N VAL A 3 6.21 16.17 18.11
CA VAL A 3 6.60 15.93 16.72
C VAL A 3 7.50 17.08 16.29
N ILE A 4 8.66 16.76 15.72
CA ILE A 4 9.59 17.74 15.15
C ILE A 4 9.57 17.56 13.63
N THR A 5 9.34 18.66 12.91
CA THR A 5 9.28 18.65 11.45
C THR A 5 10.59 19.18 10.89
N TYR A 6 11.16 18.46 9.92
CA TYR A 6 12.36 18.89 9.20
C TYR A 6 12.00 19.04 7.72
N GLN A 7 12.49 20.12 7.10
CA GLN A 7 12.41 20.30 5.66
C GLN A 7 13.67 19.74 5.01
N GLY A 8 13.50 18.97 3.93
CA GLY A 8 14.59 18.40 3.16
C GLY A 8 14.22 18.39 1.68
N THR A 9 15.23 18.21 0.83
CA THR A 9 15.05 18.08 -0.62
C THR A 9 15.20 16.62 -1.00
N VAL A 10 14.36 16.15 -1.93
CA VAL A 10 14.51 14.81 -2.51
C VAL A 10 15.50 14.89 -3.66
N GLU A 11 16.65 14.24 -3.53
CA GLU A 11 17.64 14.08 -4.59
C GLU A 11 17.81 12.59 -4.89
N LYS A 12 17.56 12.16 -6.14
CA LYS A 12 17.70 10.74 -6.57
C LYS A 12 16.92 9.75 -5.71
N GLY A 13 15.69 10.10 -5.32
CA GLY A 13 14.83 9.25 -4.48
C GLY A 13 15.26 9.12 -3.03
N ARG A 14 16.24 9.93 -2.57
CA ARG A 14 16.67 10.00 -1.17
C ARG A 14 16.33 11.37 -0.60
N ILE A 15 15.77 11.38 0.61
CA ILE A 15 15.49 12.61 1.34
C ILE A 15 16.79 13.09 1.96
N LYS A 16 17.26 14.26 1.55
CA LYS A 16 18.45 14.91 2.10
C LYS A 16 18.02 15.94 3.12
N LEU A 17 18.32 15.66 4.38
CA LEU A 17 18.10 16.58 5.49
C LEU A 17 19.32 17.50 5.67
N ALA A 18 19.13 18.63 6.34
CA ALA A 18 20.24 19.51 6.72
C ALA A 18 21.26 18.75 7.59
N GLY A 19 22.55 19.08 7.45
CA GLY A 19 23.66 18.30 8.03
C GLY A 19 23.70 18.21 9.56
N ASN A 20 22.89 19.00 10.25
CA ASN A 20 22.75 19.02 11.70
C ASN A 20 21.58 18.17 12.23
N VAL A 21 20.80 17.52 11.36
CA VAL A 21 19.68 16.67 11.78
C VAL A 21 20.18 15.26 12.07
N ARG A 22 20.12 14.85 13.35
CA ARG A 22 20.40 13.48 13.78
C ARG A 22 19.11 12.84 14.28
N LEU A 23 18.66 11.80 13.59
CA LEU A 23 17.51 11.01 14.01
C LEU A 23 17.96 9.93 15.01
N PRO A 24 17.22 9.70 16.11
CA PRO A 24 17.52 8.63 17.05
C PRO A 24 17.30 7.25 16.42
N GLU A 25 17.96 6.22 16.95
CA GLU A 25 17.75 4.85 16.48
C GLU A 25 16.27 4.43 16.61
N LYS A 26 15.75 3.74 15.59
CA LYS A 26 14.35 3.28 15.48
C LYS A 26 13.29 4.40 15.44
N ALA A 27 13.67 5.64 15.09
CA ALA A 27 12.69 6.71 14.87
C ALA A 27 11.71 6.35 13.73
N LYS A 28 10.40 6.55 13.97
CA LYS A 28 9.39 6.52 12.91
C LYS A 28 9.44 7.84 12.14
N VAL A 29 9.59 7.77 10.81
CA VAL A 29 9.67 8.92 9.93
C VAL A 29 8.40 8.99 9.08
N PHE A 30 7.76 10.16 9.04
CA PHE A 30 6.61 10.44 8.18
C PHE A 30 7.06 11.41 7.09
N VAL A 31 6.72 11.13 5.84
CA VAL A 31 7.01 11.99 4.69
C VAL A 31 5.71 12.62 4.25
N VAL A 32 5.65 13.95 4.27
CA VAL A 32 4.51 14.72 3.78
C VAL A 32 4.92 15.37 2.48
N VAL A 33 4.28 14.98 1.38
CA VAL A 33 4.49 15.58 0.06
C VAL A 33 3.22 16.36 -0.30
N PRO A 34 3.24 17.70 -0.28
CA PRO A 34 2.07 18.48 -0.69
C PRO A 34 1.78 18.24 -2.17
N ASP A 35 0.49 18.18 -2.53
CA ASP A 35 0.00 17.98 -3.89
C ASP A 35 0.47 16.68 -4.60
N PHE A 36 0.99 15.72 -3.83
CA PHE A 36 1.31 14.40 -4.37
C PHE A 36 0.04 13.56 -4.40
N GLN A 37 -0.54 13.41 -5.59
CA GLN A 37 -1.41 12.27 -5.85
C GLN A 37 -0.52 11.05 -5.94
N GLU A 38 -0.72 10.12 -5.00
CA GLU A 38 -0.24 8.76 -5.18
C GLU A 38 -0.77 8.33 -6.54
N ASN A 39 0.12 8.01 -7.49
CA ASN A 39 -0.26 7.13 -8.58
C ASN A 39 -0.45 5.76 -7.93
N ALA A 40 -1.45 5.65 -7.04
CA ALA A 40 -2.10 4.41 -6.80
C ALA A 40 -2.47 3.98 -8.21
N VAL A 41 -1.80 2.95 -8.69
CA VAL A 41 -2.28 2.27 -9.87
C VAL A 41 -3.57 1.62 -9.38
N GLU A 42 -4.63 2.42 -9.25
CA GLU A 42 -6.00 1.98 -9.32
C GLU A 42 -6.10 1.39 -10.71
N THR A 43 -5.65 0.14 -10.82
CA THR A 43 -5.82 -0.64 -12.02
C THR A 43 -7.32 -0.87 -12.05
N LYS A 44 -8.05 0.06 -12.66
CA LYS A 44 -9.45 -0.12 -12.99
C LYS A 44 -9.47 -1.24 -14.01
N PHE A 45 -9.76 -2.44 -13.53
CA PHE A 45 -9.89 -3.58 -14.41
C PHE A 45 -11.20 -3.46 -15.17
N ASP A 46 -11.14 -3.55 -16.50
CA ASP A 46 -12.32 -3.69 -17.31
C ASP A 46 -12.86 -5.12 -17.16
N LEU A 47 -14.14 -5.23 -16.80
CA LEU A 47 -14.77 -6.53 -16.56
C LEU A 47 -14.79 -7.38 -17.84
N ALA A 48 -14.95 -6.77 -19.02
CA ALA A 48 -14.95 -7.51 -20.28
C ALA A 48 -13.55 -8.04 -20.62
N GLU A 49 -12.48 -7.27 -20.34
CA GLU A 49 -11.09 -7.73 -20.48
C GLU A 49 -10.80 -8.94 -19.57
N LEU A 50 -11.25 -8.90 -18.31
CA LEU A 50 -11.07 -10.01 -17.38
C LEU A 50 -11.82 -11.26 -17.84
N VAL A 51 -13.07 -11.10 -18.31
CA VAL A 51 -13.89 -12.21 -18.82
C VAL A 51 -13.27 -12.81 -20.09
N ALA A 52 -12.74 -11.98 -20.99
CA ALA A 52 -12.08 -12.45 -22.22
C ALA A 52 -10.81 -13.28 -21.96
N ARG A 53 -10.17 -13.10 -20.79
CA ARG A 53 -9.01 -13.90 -20.36
C ARG A 53 -9.39 -15.22 -19.69
N MET A 54 -10.65 -15.42 -19.32
CA MET A 54 -11.08 -16.69 -18.72
C MET A 54 -11.04 -17.80 -19.76
N PRO A 55 -10.59 -19.03 -19.40
CA PRO A 55 -10.68 -20.17 -20.29
C PRO A 55 -12.13 -20.37 -20.77
N PRO A 56 -12.36 -20.71 -22.04
CA PRO A 56 -13.72 -20.89 -22.57
C PRO A 56 -14.48 -22.04 -21.90
N ASP A 57 -13.75 -22.98 -21.27
CA ASP A 57 -14.30 -24.15 -20.57
C ASP A 57 -14.38 -23.94 -19.05
N TYR A 58 -14.22 -22.70 -18.56
CA TYR A 58 -14.28 -22.41 -17.12
C TYR A 58 -15.70 -22.55 -16.58
N GLN A 59 -15.92 -23.51 -15.69
CA GLN A 59 -17.18 -23.72 -15.00
C GLN A 59 -17.13 -23.16 -13.58
N VAL A 60 -18.07 -22.27 -13.26
CA VAL A 60 -18.24 -21.75 -11.90
C VAL A 60 -18.93 -22.82 -11.04
N SER A 61 -18.33 -23.16 -9.91
CA SER A 61 -18.96 -23.97 -8.88
C SER A 61 -18.82 -23.31 -7.51
N GLU A 62 -19.86 -23.47 -6.69
CA GLU A 62 -19.77 -23.10 -5.28
C GLU A 62 -18.88 -24.12 -4.57
N VAL A 63 -17.85 -23.61 -3.90
CA VAL A 63 -16.94 -24.45 -3.10
C VAL A 63 -17.44 -24.42 -1.66
N ASP A 64 -17.78 -25.58 -1.11
CA ASP A 64 -18.03 -25.73 0.32
C ASP A 64 -16.70 -25.67 1.06
N PHE A 65 -16.51 -24.63 1.87
CA PHE A 65 -15.29 -24.43 2.67
C PHE A 65 -15.24 -25.33 3.92
N GLY A 66 -16.20 -26.23 4.08
CA GLY A 66 -16.31 -27.14 5.19
C GLY A 66 -16.68 -26.46 6.50
N LYS A 67 -16.51 -27.18 7.61
CA LYS A 67 -16.84 -26.67 8.94
C LYS A 67 -15.85 -25.58 9.35
N PRO A 68 -16.31 -24.48 9.97
CA PRO A 68 -15.43 -23.45 10.49
C PRO A 68 -14.42 -24.06 11.48
N VAL A 69 -13.13 -23.83 11.25
CA VAL A 69 -12.02 -24.35 12.07
C VAL A 69 -11.48 -23.31 13.08
N GLY A 70 -12.04 -22.11 13.10
CA GLY A 70 -11.64 -21.02 13.98
C GLY A 70 -12.49 -20.97 15.25
N LYS A 71 -11.83 -20.72 16.40
CA LYS A 71 -12.50 -20.26 17.62
C LYS A 71 -12.64 -18.74 17.52
N GLU A 72 -13.65 -18.26 16.82
CA GLU A 72 -14.00 -16.84 16.90
C GLU A 72 -14.75 -16.62 18.22
N GLU A 73 -13.99 -16.33 19.28
CA GLU A 73 -14.53 -15.71 20.50
C GLU A 73 -14.74 -14.23 20.18
N TRP A 74 -16.01 -13.82 20.08
CA TRP A 74 -16.45 -12.44 19.92
C TRP A 74 -16.55 -11.75 21.29
#